data_AF-A0A6A0A718-F1
#
_entry.id   AF-A0A6A0A718-F1
#
_cell.length_a   1.000
_cell.length_b   1.000
_cell.length_c   1.000
_cell.angle_alpha   90.00
_cell.angle_beta   90.00
_cell.angle_gamma   90.00
#
_symmetry.space_group_name_H-M   'P 1'
#
loop_
_entity.id
_entity.type
_entity.pdbx_description
1 polymer ?
#
loop_
_entity_poly.entity_id
_entity_poly.type
_entity_poly.pdbx_seq_one_letter_code
_entity_poly.pdbx_strand_id
1 'polypeptide(L)'
;TFVPGKVTNTDSRDAAIDILDAWCDQSAERVQAAEETRAALYSVLAVGAKAGARLTPEDAGAVQQIVRIPVAAAALLHYARFHLTNTDYYAEAAAASSGAPAYIRLALLVARVQPALAPQVVWLLACALEAQGSGRAELTGLTTGVLAHLMREGLCVGSVQEALGAWAQAADPSLVRHMIMQVLGCVSPPYSPPFARWLLDLMVRSNMKPRSAREGSVMGSAAAAAAAALTARGGGAAQAGDAGAGPVMSGAALLQEFAEVVLAMAGGGSAGANASRDARRMLQGGADALRRGAAGRGDLDASKQGARGKASAAMALTAKEVTLLQELAHGSAR
;
A
#
# COMPACT_ATOMS: atom_id res chain seq x y z
N THR A 1 -9.93 -16.14 -19.48
CA THR A 1 -8.63 -16.35 -18.80
C THR A 1 -7.91 -15.03 -18.70
N PHE A 2 -7.64 -14.51 -17.51
CA PHE A 2 -7.05 -13.18 -17.29
C PHE A 2 -5.52 -13.19 -17.46
N VAL A 3 -5.05 -13.65 -18.63
CA VAL A 3 -3.61 -13.75 -18.93
C VAL A 3 -3.21 -12.56 -19.81
N PRO A 4 -2.20 -11.76 -19.41
CA PRO A 4 -1.67 -10.68 -20.24
C PRO A 4 -1.30 -11.15 -21.65
N GLY A 5 -1.61 -10.34 -22.66
CA GLY A 5 -1.22 -10.58 -24.06
C GLY A 5 -1.97 -11.68 -24.80
N LYS A 6 -2.81 -12.49 -24.14
CA LYS A 6 -3.70 -13.42 -24.84
C LYS A 6 -4.95 -12.69 -25.34
N VAL A 7 -4.93 -12.32 -26.62
CA VAL A 7 -6.14 -11.87 -27.32
C VAL A 7 -7.06 -13.07 -27.48
N THR A 8 -8.02 -13.22 -26.58
CA THR A 8 -9.13 -14.15 -26.78
C THR A 8 -10.10 -13.57 -27.79
N ASN A 9 -10.69 -14.39 -28.66
CA ASN A 9 -11.83 -13.99 -29.47
C ASN A 9 -12.91 -13.35 -28.56
N THR A 10 -13.50 -12.23 -28.99
CA THR A 10 -14.52 -11.47 -28.25
C THR A 10 -15.65 -12.38 -27.78
N ASP A 11 -16.10 -13.30 -28.64
CA ASP A 11 -17.17 -14.26 -28.34
C ASP A 11 -16.79 -15.19 -27.17
N SER A 12 -15.52 -15.64 -27.12
CA SER A 12 -15.03 -16.51 -26.04
C SER A 12 -14.82 -15.74 -24.74
N ARG A 13 -14.53 -14.44 -24.83
CA ARG A 13 -14.41 -13.57 -23.66
C ARG A 13 -15.77 -13.31 -23.03
N ASP A 14 -16.77 -12.99 -23.85
CA ASP A 14 -18.13 -12.74 -23.37
C ASP A 14 -18.74 -14.01 -22.76
N ALA A 15 -18.58 -15.17 -23.41
CA ALA A 15 -18.99 -16.45 -22.85
C ALA A 15 -18.32 -16.77 -21.49
N ALA A 16 -17.04 -16.43 -21.32
CA ALA A 16 -16.35 -16.65 -20.05
C ALA A 16 -16.85 -15.70 -18.94
N ILE A 17 -17.21 -14.46 -19.30
CA ILE A 17 -17.80 -13.51 -18.36
C ILE A 17 -19.21 -13.98 -17.96
N ASP A 18 -20.02 -14.42 -18.93
CA ASP A 18 -21.37 -14.93 -18.66
C ASP A 18 -21.33 -16.18 -17.76
N ILE A 19 -20.32 -17.05 -17.88
CA ILE A 19 -20.13 -18.19 -16.96
C ILE A 19 -19.75 -17.71 -15.55
N LEU A 20 -18.83 -16.75 -15.42
CA LEU A 20 -18.43 -16.20 -14.12
C LEU A 20 -19.60 -15.49 -13.42
N ASP A 21 -20.45 -14.84 -14.21
CA ASP A 21 -21.67 -14.21 -13.76
C ASP A 21 -22.72 -15.24 -13.32
N ALA A 22 -22.94 -16.29 -14.12
CA ALA A 22 -23.88 -17.36 -13.79
C ALA A 22 -23.50 -18.16 -12.53
N TRP A 23 -22.22 -18.18 -12.16
CA TRP A 23 -21.76 -18.77 -10.89
C TRP A 23 -22.06 -17.89 -9.67
N CYS A 24 -22.40 -16.62 -9.88
CA CYS A 24 -22.95 -15.74 -8.87
C CYS A 24 -24.49 -15.88 -8.86
N ASP A 25 -25.03 -16.65 -7.91
CA ASP A 25 -26.46 -16.95 -7.63
C ASP A 25 -27.54 -15.97 -8.18
N GLN A 26 -28.68 -16.49 -8.67
CA GLN A 26 -29.65 -15.79 -9.55
C GLN A 26 -30.84 -15.12 -8.83
N SER A 27 -30.62 -14.20 -7.88
CA SER A 27 -31.72 -13.38 -7.31
C SER A 27 -31.92 -12.03 -8.04
N ALA A 28 -33.10 -11.40 -7.95
CA ALA A 28 -33.40 -10.15 -8.67
C ALA A 28 -32.51 -8.96 -8.23
N GLU A 29 -32.19 -8.83 -6.95
CA GLU A 29 -31.18 -7.88 -6.44
C GLU A 29 -29.76 -8.21 -6.97
N ARG A 30 -29.53 -9.46 -7.39
CA ARG A 30 -28.26 -9.89 -8.00
C ARG A 30 -28.20 -9.71 -9.50
N VAL A 31 -29.30 -9.43 -10.21
CA VAL A 31 -29.23 -9.05 -11.65
C VAL A 31 -28.53 -7.70 -11.80
N GLN A 32 -28.84 -6.74 -10.92
CA GLN A 32 -28.11 -5.47 -10.88
C GLN A 32 -26.65 -5.68 -10.44
N ALA A 33 -26.41 -6.53 -9.44
CA ALA A 33 -25.06 -6.88 -9.01
C ALA A 33 -24.25 -7.63 -10.10
N ALA A 34 -24.93 -8.39 -10.97
CA ALA A 34 -24.36 -9.09 -12.11
C ALA A 34 -23.90 -8.11 -13.19
N GLU A 35 -24.74 -7.13 -13.55
CA GLU A 35 -24.37 -6.06 -14.47
C GLU A 35 -23.16 -5.24 -13.94
N GLU A 36 -23.18 -4.90 -12.65
CA GLU A 36 -22.06 -4.21 -11.99
C GLU A 36 -20.78 -5.07 -12.01
N THR A 37 -20.91 -6.36 -11.73
CA THR A 37 -19.80 -7.32 -11.79
C THR A 37 -19.23 -7.43 -13.19
N ARG A 38 -20.09 -7.57 -14.20
CA ARG A 38 -19.72 -7.60 -15.62
C ARG A 38 -19.00 -6.32 -16.04
N ALA A 39 -19.53 -5.15 -15.68
CA ALA A 39 -18.90 -3.87 -15.94
C ALA A 39 -17.52 -3.76 -15.28
N ALA A 40 -17.38 -4.25 -14.03
CA ALA A 40 -16.08 -4.28 -13.36
C ALA A 40 -15.10 -5.25 -14.03
N LEU A 41 -15.54 -6.44 -14.45
CA LEU A 41 -14.68 -7.40 -15.15
C LEU A 41 -14.21 -6.87 -16.51
N TYR A 42 -15.06 -6.18 -17.26
CA TYR A 42 -14.63 -5.48 -18.47
C TYR A 42 -13.63 -4.35 -18.16
N SER A 43 -13.85 -3.64 -17.06
CA SER A 43 -12.90 -2.62 -16.60
C SER A 43 -11.55 -3.23 -16.20
N VAL A 44 -11.53 -4.41 -15.56
CA VAL A 44 -10.31 -5.19 -15.28
C VAL A 44 -9.59 -5.55 -16.57
N LEU A 45 -10.32 -6.00 -17.60
CA LEU A 45 -9.73 -6.34 -18.88
C LEU A 45 -9.16 -5.12 -19.59
N ALA A 46 -9.83 -3.98 -19.52
CA ALA A 46 -9.35 -2.72 -20.07
C ALA A 46 -8.06 -2.25 -19.36
N VAL A 47 -8.06 -2.31 -18.02
CA VAL A 47 -6.88 -2.02 -17.20
C VAL A 47 -5.76 -3.00 -17.53
N GLY A 48 -6.04 -4.31 -17.55
CA GLY A 48 -5.07 -5.37 -17.83
C GLY A 48 -4.47 -5.31 -19.25
N ALA A 49 -5.26 -4.92 -20.25
CA ALA A 49 -4.76 -4.68 -21.61
C ALA A 49 -3.79 -3.50 -21.66
N LYS A 50 -4.03 -2.44 -20.87
CA LYS A 50 -3.09 -1.34 -20.68
C LYS A 50 -1.92 -1.69 -19.76
N ALA A 51 -2.07 -2.66 -18.86
CA ALA A 51 -1.13 -2.90 -17.77
C ALA A 51 0.23 -3.48 -18.23
N GLY A 52 0.32 -3.97 -19.47
CA GLY A 52 1.59 -4.18 -20.16
C GLY A 52 2.38 -2.88 -20.42
N ALA A 53 1.71 -1.72 -20.32
CA ALA A 53 2.23 -0.38 -20.60
C ALA A 53 2.30 0.55 -19.37
N ARG A 54 2.08 0.03 -18.15
CA ARG A 54 2.04 0.70 -16.81
C ARG A 54 0.63 1.09 -16.35
N LEU A 55 0.31 0.79 -15.09
CA LEU A 55 -0.87 1.32 -14.40
C LEU A 55 -0.70 2.83 -14.24
N THR A 56 -1.61 3.61 -14.83
CA THR A 56 -1.52 5.08 -14.82
C THR A 56 -2.29 5.67 -13.64
N PRO A 57 -1.98 6.90 -13.22
CA PRO A 57 -2.76 7.60 -12.21
C PRO A 57 -4.24 7.77 -12.56
N GLU A 58 -4.57 7.80 -13.85
CA GLU A 58 -5.95 7.92 -14.33
C GLU A 58 -6.76 6.65 -14.05
N ASP A 59 -6.09 5.48 -14.01
CA ASP A 59 -6.74 4.20 -13.71
C ASP A 59 -7.07 4.05 -12.20
N ALA A 60 -6.59 4.96 -11.34
CA ALA A 60 -6.77 4.93 -9.90
C ALA A 60 -8.25 4.85 -9.47
N GLY A 61 -9.09 5.72 -10.04
CA GLY A 61 -10.52 5.76 -9.71
C GLY A 61 -11.25 4.50 -10.16
N ALA A 62 -10.91 3.98 -11.35
CA ALA A 62 -11.48 2.74 -11.87
C ALA A 62 -11.08 1.55 -11.00
N VAL A 63 -9.79 1.42 -10.65
CA VAL A 63 -9.28 0.37 -9.76
C VAL A 63 -10.02 0.37 -8.43
N GLN A 64 -10.26 1.52 -7.82
CA GLN A 64 -10.98 1.60 -6.53
C GLN A 64 -12.41 1.08 -6.60
N GLN A 65 -13.13 1.31 -7.70
CA GLN A 65 -14.47 0.74 -7.88
C GLN A 65 -14.39 -0.76 -8.14
N ILE A 66 -13.44 -1.20 -8.97
CA ILE A 66 -13.24 -2.61 -9.32
C ILE A 66 -12.93 -3.47 -8.10
N VAL A 67 -12.03 -3.02 -7.21
CA VAL A 67 -11.60 -3.83 -6.06
C VAL A 67 -12.72 -4.09 -5.03
N ARG A 68 -13.81 -3.31 -5.09
CA ARG A 68 -15.00 -3.55 -4.25
C ARG A 68 -15.77 -4.81 -4.66
N ILE A 69 -15.58 -5.29 -5.89
CA ILE A 69 -16.19 -6.51 -6.40
C ILE A 69 -15.19 -7.67 -6.24
N PRO A 70 -15.47 -8.69 -5.40
CA PRO A 70 -14.49 -9.72 -5.04
C PRO A 70 -13.90 -10.48 -6.25
N VAL A 71 -14.75 -10.86 -7.22
CA VAL A 71 -14.28 -11.58 -8.42
C VAL A 71 -13.38 -10.71 -9.30
N ALA A 72 -13.67 -9.41 -9.39
CA ALA A 72 -12.87 -8.47 -10.16
C ALA A 72 -11.55 -8.15 -9.44
N ALA A 73 -11.56 -8.04 -8.11
CA ALA A 73 -10.36 -7.94 -7.29
C ALA A 73 -9.46 -9.17 -7.43
N ALA A 74 -10.03 -10.37 -7.41
CA ALA A 74 -9.30 -11.61 -7.65
C ALA A 74 -8.69 -11.68 -9.06
N ALA A 75 -9.41 -11.19 -10.07
CA ALA A 75 -8.89 -11.08 -11.43
C ALA A 75 -7.70 -10.10 -11.52
N LEU A 76 -7.77 -8.95 -10.84
CA LEU A 76 -6.63 -8.02 -10.74
C LEU A 76 -5.41 -8.64 -10.05
N LEU A 77 -5.62 -9.40 -8.98
CA LEU A 77 -4.52 -10.14 -8.33
C LEU A 77 -3.93 -11.19 -9.26
N HIS A 78 -4.75 -11.86 -10.06
CA HIS A 78 -4.26 -12.82 -11.06
C HIS A 78 -3.39 -12.14 -12.13
N TYR A 79 -3.76 -10.94 -12.57
CA TYR A 79 -2.93 -10.10 -13.44
C TYR A 79 -1.60 -9.73 -12.77
N ALA A 80 -1.65 -9.20 -11.55
CA ALA A 80 -0.46 -8.84 -10.78
C ALA A 80 0.48 -10.04 -10.58
N ARG A 81 -0.09 -11.22 -10.32
CA ARG A 81 0.64 -12.49 -10.21
C ARG A 81 1.46 -12.78 -11.45
N PHE A 82 0.87 -12.73 -12.63
CA PHE A 82 1.59 -13.04 -13.87
C PHE A 82 2.88 -12.23 -14.03
N HIS A 83 2.86 -10.95 -13.66
CA HIS A 83 4.01 -10.07 -13.75
C HIS A 83 4.98 -10.24 -12.57
N LEU A 84 4.46 -10.18 -11.34
CA LEU A 84 5.30 -10.14 -10.13
C LEU A 84 6.00 -11.47 -9.83
N THR A 85 5.52 -12.60 -10.33
CA THR A 85 6.19 -13.89 -10.15
C THR A 85 7.20 -14.21 -11.26
N ASN A 86 7.31 -13.37 -12.29
CA ASN A 86 8.25 -13.60 -13.38
C ASN A 86 9.58 -12.89 -13.12
N THR A 87 10.67 -13.64 -13.04
CA THR A 87 12.02 -13.07 -12.87
C THR A 87 12.43 -12.16 -14.03
N ASP A 88 12.05 -12.50 -15.26
CA ASP A 88 12.39 -11.71 -16.45
C ASP A 88 11.67 -10.36 -16.47
N TYR A 89 10.47 -10.29 -15.88
CA TYR A 89 9.73 -9.02 -15.73
C TYR A 89 10.54 -8.00 -14.94
N TYR A 90 11.32 -8.47 -13.96
CA TYR A 90 12.19 -7.59 -13.21
C TYR A 90 13.33 -7.10 -14.10
N ALA A 91 13.96 -7.91 -14.94
CA ALA A 91 15.10 -7.50 -15.77
C ALA A 91 14.87 -6.19 -16.57
N GLU A 92 13.61 -5.91 -16.95
CA GLU A 92 13.21 -4.65 -17.58
C GLU A 92 13.18 -3.47 -16.59
N ALA A 93 14.04 -2.46 -16.80
CA ALA A 93 14.14 -1.29 -15.92
C ALA A 93 12.83 -0.50 -15.76
N ALA A 94 12.02 -0.41 -16.83
CA ALA A 94 10.73 0.28 -16.79
C ALA A 94 9.70 -0.46 -15.92
N ALA A 95 9.63 -1.79 -16.07
CA ALA A 95 8.78 -2.65 -15.26
C ALA A 95 9.18 -2.59 -13.78
N ALA A 96 10.49 -2.64 -13.51
CA ALA A 96 11.06 -2.53 -12.16
C ALA A 96 10.70 -1.22 -11.43
N SER A 97 10.80 -0.10 -12.14
CA SER A 97 10.73 1.24 -11.55
C SER A 97 9.29 1.76 -11.40
N SER A 98 8.37 1.34 -12.26
CA SER A 98 7.01 1.87 -12.29
C SER A 98 5.92 0.80 -12.18
N GLY A 99 6.06 -0.30 -12.92
CA GLY A 99 5.05 -1.36 -12.97
C GLY A 99 4.96 -2.18 -11.68
N ALA A 100 6.09 -2.73 -11.21
CA ALA A 100 6.12 -3.56 -10.01
C ALA A 100 5.63 -2.81 -8.76
N PRO A 101 6.06 -1.56 -8.48
CA PRO A 101 5.50 -0.78 -7.37
C PRO A 101 3.99 -0.61 -7.45
N ALA A 102 3.43 -0.37 -8.64
CA ALA A 102 1.99 -0.22 -8.82
C ALA A 102 1.25 -1.51 -8.45
N TYR A 103 1.73 -2.67 -8.92
CA TYR A 103 1.11 -3.96 -8.60
C TYR A 103 1.25 -4.35 -7.12
N ILE A 104 2.38 -4.05 -6.48
CA ILE A 104 2.58 -4.30 -5.04
C ILE A 104 1.58 -3.50 -4.21
N ARG A 105 1.35 -2.24 -4.57
CA ARG A 105 0.40 -1.36 -3.87
C ARG A 105 -1.05 -1.71 -4.19
N LEU A 106 -1.33 -2.16 -5.43
CA LEU A 106 -2.62 -2.74 -5.80
C LEU A 106 -2.94 -3.96 -4.92
N ALA A 107 -1.97 -4.84 -4.70
CA ALA A 107 -2.14 -6.02 -3.86
C ALA A 107 -2.50 -5.63 -2.41
N LEU A 108 -1.86 -4.60 -1.85
CA LEU A 108 -2.25 -4.03 -0.54
C LEU A 108 -3.68 -3.51 -0.55
N LEU A 109 -4.06 -2.72 -1.56
CA LEU A 109 -5.43 -2.20 -1.68
C LEU A 109 -6.46 -3.34 -1.73
N VAL A 110 -6.18 -4.40 -2.50
CA VAL A 110 -7.06 -5.56 -2.57
C VAL A 110 -7.16 -6.25 -1.21
N ALA A 111 -6.07 -6.47 -0.48
CA ALA A 111 -6.12 -7.08 0.86
C ALA A 111 -6.95 -6.24 1.85
N ARG A 112 -6.87 -4.91 1.76
CA ARG A 112 -7.64 -3.99 2.62
C ARG A 112 -9.13 -4.00 2.31
N VAL A 113 -9.49 -3.97 1.03
CA VAL A 113 -10.90 -3.94 0.59
C VAL A 113 -11.54 -5.32 0.66
N GLN A 114 -10.75 -6.38 0.42
CA GLN A 114 -11.19 -7.77 0.39
C GLN A 114 -10.30 -8.63 1.30
N PRO A 115 -10.50 -8.61 2.64
CA PRO A 115 -9.67 -9.38 3.59
C PRO A 115 -9.64 -10.88 3.31
N ALA A 116 -10.68 -11.44 2.69
CA ALA A 116 -10.73 -12.84 2.27
C ALA A 116 -9.65 -13.20 1.22
N LEU A 117 -9.13 -12.20 0.49
CA LEU A 117 -8.04 -12.36 -0.49
C LEU A 117 -6.65 -12.07 0.10
N ALA A 118 -6.55 -11.69 1.38
CA ALA A 118 -5.28 -11.38 2.01
C ALA A 118 -4.26 -12.55 1.99
N PRO A 119 -4.64 -13.83 2.19
CA PRO A 119 -3.69 -14.94 2.07
C PRO A 119 -3.05 -15.03 0.68
N GLN A 120 -3.84 -14.81 -0.37
CA GLN A 120 -3.38 -14.81 -1.76
C GLN A 120 -2.46 -13.63 -2.04
N VAL A 121 -2.73 -12.47 -1.44
CA VAL A 121 -1.83 -11.29 -1.50
C VAL A 121 -0.50 -11.58 -0.82
N VAL A 122 -0.50 -12.18 0.37
CA VAL A 122 0.75 -12.54 1.08
C VAL A 122 1.57 -13.53 0.26
N TRP A 123 0.93 -14.57 -0.29
CA TRP A 123 1.59 -15.52 -1.18
C TRP A 123 2.19 -14.84 -2.41
N LEU A 124 1.43 -13.95 -3.05
CA LEU A 124 1.90 -13.18 -4.21
C LEU A 124 3.14 -12.32 -3.88
N LEU A 125 3.11 -11.60 -2.76
CA LEU A 125 4.22 -10.75 -2.32
C LEU A 125 5.45 -11.59 -1.92
N ALA A 126 5.26 -12.78 -1.37
CA ALA A 126 6.35 -13.72 -1.09
C ALA A 126 7.02 -14.17 -2.39
N CYS A 127 6.25 -14.61 -3.38
CA CYS A 127 6.80 -14.95 -4.71
C CYS A 127 7.45 -13.75 -5.39
N ALA A 128 6.92 -12.54 -5.19
CA ALA A 128 7.54 -11.31 -5.70
C ALA A 128 8.90 -11.06 -5.06
N LEU A 129 9.04 -11.23 -3.74
CA LEU A 129 10.34 -11.11 -3.05
C LEU A 129 11.39 -12.09 -3.59
N GLU A 130 10.98 -13.34 -3.85
CA GLU A 130 11.85 -14.35 -4.43
C GLU A 130 12.28 -13.98 -5.85
N ALA A 131 11.32 -13.59 -6.70
CA ALA A 131 11.58 -13.26 -8.10
C ALA A 131 12.39 -11.96 -8.29
N GLN A 132 12.30 -11.00 -7.37
CA GLN A 132 13.08 -9.75 -7.39
C GLN A 132 14.58 -9.96 -7.14
N GLY A 133 14.93 -10.97 -6.34
CA GLY A 133 16.29 -11.19 -5.86
C GLY A 133 16.83 -10.07 -4.95
N SER A 134 18.13 -10.14 -4.62
CA SER A 134 18.79 -9.19 -3.70
C SER A 134 19.19 -7.86 -4.34
N GLY A 135 19.21 -7.78 -5.67
CA GLY A 135 19.73 -6.62 -6.41
C GLY A 135 18.85 -5.37 -6.40
N ARG A 136 17.69 -5.40 -5.72
CA ARG A 136 16.62 -4.38 -5.86
C ARG A 136 16.14 -3.87 -4.51
N ALA A 137 17.07 -3.36 -3.71
CA ALA A 137 16.82 -2.94 -2.33
C ALA A 137 15.58 -2.03 -2.16
N GLU A 138 15.32 -1.10 -3.08
CA GLU A 138 14.15 -0.21 -3.00
C GLU A 138 12.82 -0.97 -3.16
N LEU A 139 12.75 -1.87 -4.13
CA LEU A 139 11.55 -2.66 -4.42
C LEU A 139 11.32 -3.73 -3.36
N THR A 140 12.41 -4.35 -2.89
CA THR A 140 12.38 -5.24 -1.73
C THR A 140 11.86 -4.49 -0.51
N GLY A 141 12.38 -3.30 -0.23
CA GLY A 141 11.93 -2.45 0.87
C GLY A 141 10.45 -2.07 0.77
N LEU A 142 9.94 -1.78 -0.44
CA LEU A 142 8.52 -1.56 -0.67
C LEU A 142 7.69 -2.82 -0.35
N THR A 143 8.13 -3.98 -0.86
CA THR A 143 7.42 -5.25 -0.71
C THR A 143 7.39 -5.69 0.76
N THR A 144 8.52 -5.64 1.48
CA THR A 144 8.58 -5.91 2.92
C THR A 144 7.81 -4.89 3.73
N GLY A 145 7.79 -3.62 3.31
CA GLY A 145 6.99 -2.58 3.94
C GLY A 145 5.48 -2.83 3.82
N VAL A 146 5.01 -3.31 2.66
CA VAL A 146 3.61 -3.72 2.48
C VAL A 146 3.27 -4.93 3.34
N LEU A 147 4.14 -5.94 3.40
CA LEU A 147 3.94 -7.09 4.30
C LEU A 147 3.86 -6.66 5.76
N ALA A 148 4.73 -5.74 6.21
CA ALA A 148 4.66 -5.16 7.56
C ALA A 148 3.36 -4.39 7.81
N HIS A 149 2.83 -3.71 6.78
CA HIS A 149 1.53 -3.03 6.87
C HIS A 149 0.37 -4.01 7.04
N LEU A 150 0.36 -5.14 6.30
CA LEU A 150 -0.64 -6.19 6.48
C LEU A 150 -0.61 -6.76 7.91
N MET A 151 0.58 -6.93 8.49
CA MET A 151 0.71 -7.34 9.89
C MET A 151 0.11 -6.31 10.85
N ARG A 152 0.34 -5.00 10.60
CA ARG A 152 -0.22 -3.92 11.40
C ARG A 152 -1.75 -3.92 11.40
N GLU A 153 -2.36 -4.27 10.26
CA GLU A 153 -3.81 -4.39 10.12
C GLU A 153 -4.36 -5.73 10.65
N GLY A 154 -3.52 -6.60 11.20
CA GLY A 154 -3.92 -7.92 11.69
C GLY A 154 -4.24 -8.93 10.59
N LEU A 155 -3.92 -8.61 9.33
CA LEU A 155 -4.21 -9.45 8.18
C LEU A 155 -3.11 -10.50 7.99
N CYS A 156 -3.48 -11.77 8.13
CA CYS A 156 -2.62 -12.92 7.83
C CYS A 156 -1.24 -12.88 8.54
N VAL A 157 -1.19 -12.42 9.79
CA VAL A 157 0.07 -12.22 10.55
C VAL A 157 0.98 -13.45 10.49
N GLY A 158 0.44 -14.65 10.71
CA GLY A 158 1.21 -15.89 10.64
C GLY A 158 1.80 -16.17 9.26
N SER A 159 1.01 -16.02 8.19
CA SER A 159 1.47 -16.21 6.81
C SER A 159 2.52 -15.17 6.42
N VAL A 160 2.40 -13.92 6.91
CA VAL A 160 3.41 -12.89 6.67
C VAL A 160 4.72 -13.23 7.40
N GLN A 161 4.65 -13.69 8.65
CA GLN A 161 5.83 -14.12 9.40
C GLN A 161 6.55 -15.29 8.73
N GLU A 162 5.79 -16.24 8.19
CA GLU A 162 6.32 -17.37 7.44
C GLU A 162 7.01 -16.90 6.14
N ALA A 163 6.33 -16.08 5.33
CA ALA A 163 6.88 -15.54 4.08
C ALA A 163 8.16 -14.74 4.31
N LEU A 164 8.16 -13.79 5.25
CA LEU A 164 9.33 -12.98 5.60
C LEU A 164 10.44 -13.84 6.23
N GLY A 165 10.07 -14.82 7.05
CA GLY A 165 11.00 -15.74 7.68
C GLY A 165 11.71 -16.65 6.68
N ALA A 166 11.01 -17.14 5.66
CA ALA A 166 11.57 -17.92 4.57
C ALA A 166 12.51 -17.07 3.70
N TRP A 167 12.04 -15.91 3.24
CA TRP A 167 12.86 -14.98 2.45
C TRP A 167 14.14 -14.54 3.18
N ALA A 168 14.06 -14.25 4.49
CA ALA A 168 15.20 -13.83 5.29
C ALA A 168 16.31 -14.90 5.41
N GLN A 169 16.06 -16.16 5.06
CA GLN A 169 17.10 -17.21 5.05
C GLN A 169 18.08 -17.04 3.90
N ALA A 170 17.64 -16.46 2.77
CA ALA A 170 18.45 -16.25 1.58
C ALA A 170 18.86 -14.78 1.37
N ALA A 171 18.20 -13.85 2.06
CA ALA A 171 18.42 -12.42 1.89
C ALA A 171 19.70 -11.91 2.55
N ASP A 172 20.24 -10.82 2.00
CA ASP A 172 21.38 -10.12 2.61
C ASP A 172 21.03 -9.59 4.02
N PRO A 173 21.94 -9.72 5.00
CA PRO A 173 21.67 -9.26 6.37
C PRO A 173 21.26 -7.78 6.48
N SER A 174 21.69 -6.92 5.55
CA SER A 174 21.28 -5.50 5.50
C SER A 174 19.80 -5.32 5.18
N LEU A 175 19.26 -6.10 4.24
CA LEU A 175 17.85 -6.07 3.86
C LEU A 175 16.99 -6.64 4.99
N VAL A 176 17.45 -7.71 5.65
CA VAL A 176 16.76 -8.28 6.83
C VAL A 176 16.69 -7.24 7.95
N ARG A 177 17.78 -6.52 8.26
CA ARG A 177 17.75 -5.42 9.24
C ARG A 177 16.78 -4.31 8.85
N HIS A 178 16.75 -3.92 7.57
CA HIS A 178 15.81 -2.91 7.09
C HIS A 178 14.34 -3.37 7.28
N MET A 179 14.03 -4.61 6.91
CA MET A 179 12.72 -5.22 7.10
C MET A 179 12.32 -5.28 8.60
N ILE A 180 13.23 -5.69 9.49
CA ILE A 180 13.01 -5.66 10.94
C ILE A 180 12.65 -4.24 11.41
N MET A 181 13.35 -3.22 10.92
CA MET A 181 13.05 -1.82 11.27
C MET A 181 11.69 -1.36 10.75
N GLN A 182 11.26 -1.83 9.58
CA GLN A 182 9.92 -1.54 9.04
C GLN A 182 8.83 -2.19 9.90
N VAL A 183 8.99 -3.47 10.24
CA VAL A 183 8.06 -4.19 11.11
C VAL A 183 7.95 -3.47 12.46
N LEU A 184 9.08 -3.18 13.11
CA LEU A 184 9.12 -2.44 14.38
C LEU A 184 8.57 -1.02 14.29
N GLY A 185 8.64 -0.38 13.13
CA GLY A 185 8.03 0.92 12.88
C GLY A 185 6.50 0.87 12.77
N CYS A 186 5.93 -0.32 12.54
CA CYS A 186 4.50 -0.53 12.36
C CYS A 186 3.83 -1.25 13.54
N VAL A 187 4.59 -1.93 14.40
CA VAL A 187 4.05 -2.66 15.56
C VAL A 187 4.48 -2.05 16.90
N SER A 188 3.53 -1.90 17.83
CA SER A 188 3.79 -1.43 19.18
C SER A 188 3.61 -2.55 20.22
N PRO A 189 4.28 -2.45 21.39
CA PRO A 189 4.02 -3.34 22.53
C PRO A 189 2.56 -3.23 23.03
N PRO A 190 2.03 -4.25 23.73
CA PRO A 190 2.70 -5.50 24.14
C PRO A 190 2.83 -6.51 22.99
N TYR A 191 3.98 -7.16 22.89
CA TYR A 191 4.24 -8.18 21.87
C TYR A 191 3.81 -9.56 22.34
N SER A 192 3.19 -10.34 21.46
CA SER A 192 2.90 -11.73 21.75
C SER A 192 4.20 -12.57 21.83
N PRO A 193 4.27 -13.57 22.72
CA PRO A 193 5.38 -14.53 22.80
C PRO A 193 5.89 -15.08 21.45
N PRO A 194 5.03 -15.62 20.54
CA PRO A 194 5.50 -16.15 19.27
C PRO A 194 6.07 -15.06 18.35
N PHE A 195 5.46 -13.86 18.32
CA PHE A 195 5.95 -12.74 17.53
C PHE A 195 7.31 -12.25 18.02
N ALA A 196 7.46 -12.04 19.32
CA ALA A 196 8.72 -11.57 19.91
C ALA A 196 9.86 -12.55 19.65
N ARG A 197 9.61 -13.86 19.76
CA ARG A 197 10.59 -14.89 19.46
C ARG A 197 11.02 -14.87 17.99
N TRP A 198 10.06 -14.86 17.08
CA TRP A 198 10.33 -14.78 15.63
C TRP A 198 11.19 -13.56 15.29
N LEU A 199 10.85 -12.40 15.84
CA LEU A 199 11.58 -11.16 15.60
C LEU A 199 13.01 -11.21 16.14
N LEU A 200 13.20 -11.73 17.36
CA LEU A 200 14.54 -11.88 17.94
C LEU A 200 15.41 -12.87 17.16
N ASP A 201 14.85 -13.98 16.68
CA ASP A 201 15.56 -14.94 15.85
C ASP A 201 16.09 -14.26 14.56
N LEU A 202 15.27 -13.42 13.92
CA LEU A 202 15.70 -12.61 12.77
C LEU A 202 16.78 -11.57 13.12
N MET A 203 16.66 -10.91 14.27
CA MET A 203 17.66 -9.96 14.74
C MET A 203 19.02 -10.61 14.99
N VAL A 204 19.05 -11.78 15.63
CA VAL A 204 20.28 -12.55 15.87
C VAL A 204 20.92 -12.96 14.55
N ARG A 205 20.14 -13.53 13.61
CA ARG A 205 20.63 -13.97 12.30
C ARG A 205 21.19 -12.83 11.45
N SER A 206 20.59 -11.64 11.55
CA SER A 206 21.02 -10.46 10.80
C SER A 206 22.14 -9.66 11.49
N ASN A 207 22.73 -10.21 12.56
CA ASN A 207 23.76 -9.59 13.39
C ASN A 207 23.35 -8.19 13.88
N MET A 208 22.07 -8.02 14.18
CA MET A 208 21.52 -6.78 14.72
C MET A 208 21.79 -6.75 16.22
N LYS A 209 22.89 -6.08 16.59
CA LYS A 209 23.24 -5.91 18.00
C LYS A 209 22.11 -5.13 18.71
N PRO A 210 21.61 -5.62 19.85
CA PRO A 210 20.71 -4.82 20.68
C PRO A 210 21.47 -3.54 21.04
N ARG A 211 21.01 -2.41 20.53
CA ARG A 211 21.56 -1.11 20.90
C ARG A 211 21.35 -1.04 22.40
N SER A 212 22.43 -0.89 23.17
CA SER A 212 22.44 -0.93 24.64
C SER A 212 21.14 -0.33 25.17
N ALA A 213 20.33 -1.17 25.79
CA ALA A 213 18.93 -0.90 26.08
C ALA A 213 18.83 0.35 26.95
N ARG A 214 18.67 1.50 26.31
CA ARG A 214 18.13 2.67 26.97
C ARG A 214 16.69 2.29 27.28
N GLU A 215 16.35 2.26 28.57
CA GLU A 215 14.98 2.01 29.04
C GLU A 215 14.00 2.85 28.20
N GLY A 216 13.03 2.18 27.57
CA GLY A 216 12.06 2.80 26.66
C GLY A 216 12.31 2.59 25.15
N SER A 217 13.40 1.93 24.73
CA SER A 217 13.53 1.56 23.32
C SER A 217 12.59 0.42 22.92
N VAL A 218 12.02 0.49 21.71
CA VAL A 218 11.16 -0.56 21.10
C VAL A 218 11.84 -1.94 21.17
N MET A 219 13.15 -1.95 20.95
CA MET A 219 14.00 -3.14 21.00
C MET A 219 14.08 -3.76 22.40
N GLY A 220 14.15 -2.93 23.45
CA GLY A 220 14.13 -3.38 24.85
C GLY A 220 12.78 -4.01 25.22
N SER A 221 11.67 -3.47 24.72
CA SER A 221 10.34 -4.04 24.95
C SER A 221 10.16 -5.41 24.28
N ALA A 222 10.64 -5.58 23.04
CA ALA A 222 10.63 -6.87 22.35
C ALA A 222 11.46 -7.93 23.11
N ALA A 223 12.63 -7.54 23.61
CA ALA A 223 13.48 -8.43 24.41
C ALA A 223 12.80 -8.82 25.75
N ALA A 224 12.16 -7.87 26.44
CA ALA A 224 11.43 -8.14 27.68
C ALA A 224 10.23 -9.08 27.46
N ALA A 225 9.46 -8.88 26.38
CA ALA A 225 8.33 -9.75 26.04
C ALA A 225 8.78 -11.19 25.74
N ALA A 226 9.90 -11.36 25.03
CA ALA A 226 10.46 -12.68 24.77
C ALA A 226 11.05 -13.34 26.02
N ALA A 227 11.69 -12.57 26.91
CA ALA A 227 12.15 -13.08 28.19
C ALA A 227 10.98 -13.58 29.05
N ALA A 228 9.88 -12.82 29.11
CA ALA A 228 8.64 -13.23 29.78
C ALA A 228 8.01 -14.49 29.15
N ALA A 229 8.06 -14.61 27.82
CA ALA A 229 7.60 -15.80 27.11
C ALA A 229 8.43 -17.05 27.44
N LEU A 230 9.76 -16.90 27.54
CA LEU A 230 10.68 -17.99 27.87
C LEU A 230 10.52 -18.44 29.32
N THR A 231 10.29 -17.51 30.26
CA THR A 231 10.02 -17.84 31.67
C THR A 231 8.66 -18.49 31.87
N ALA A 232 7.61 -18.05 31.17
CA ALA A 232 6.28 -18.66 31.20
C ALA A 232 6.29 -20.12 30.69
N ARG A 233 7.15 -20.44 29.72
CA ARG A 233 7.28 -21.82 29.20
C ARG A 233 7.96 -22.78 30.20
N GLY A 234 8.68 -22.25 31.20
CA GLY A 234 9.21 -23.01 32.32
C GLY A 234 8.20 -23.24 33.44
N GLY A 235 7.02 -22.60 33.41
CA GLY A 235 6.02 -22.70 34.46
C GLY A 235 4.60 -22.53 33.95
N GLY A 236 3.97 -23.64 33.54
CA GLY A 236 2.51 -23.81 33.58
C GLY A 236 1.65 -23.00 32.59
N ALA A 237 0.74 -23.69 31.91
CA ALA A 237 -0.24 -23.11 30.99
C ALA A 237 -1.17 -22.09 31.66
N ALA A 238 -1.32 -20.89 31.10
CA ALA A 238 -2.47 -20.01 31.36
C ALA A 238 -2.74 -19.01 30.20
N GLN A 239 -3.98 -19.11 29.69
CA GLN A 239 -4.87 -18.14 29.02
C GLN A 239 -4.32 -17.08 28.05
N ALA A 240 -4.69 -17.24 26.77
CA ALA A 240 -4.66 -16.17 25.76
C ALA A 240 -5.92 -15.30 25.90
N GLY A 241 -5.72 -14.01 26.20
CA GLY A 241 -6.75 -12.98 26.24
C GLY A 241 -6.84 -12.22 24.92
N ASP A 242 -8.08 -11.83 24.62
CA ASP A 242 -8.59 -11.03 23.51
C ASP A 242 -7.75 -9.77 23.22
N ALA A 243 -7.31 -9.61 21.97
CA ALA A 243 -6.52 -8.47 21.50
C ALA A 243 -7.44 -7.50 20.76
N GLY A 244 -7.69 -6.35 21.39
CA GLY A 244 -8.60 -5.32 20.91
C GLY A 244 -8.28 -4.79 19.51
N ALA A 245 -9.33 -4.63 18.71
CA ALA A 245 -9.30 -3.99 17.41
C ALA A 245 -8.83 -2.53 17.52
N GLY A 246 -7.75 -2.20 16.83
CA GLY A 246 -7.27 -0.82 16.66
C GLY A 246 -8.24 0.02 15.82
N PRO A 247 -8.07 1.36 15.82
CA PRO A 247 -8.96 2.27 15.09
C PRO A 247 -8.91 1.99 13.59
N VAL A 248 -10.06 1.64 13.01
CA VAL A 248 -10.25 1.44 11.58
C VAL A 248 -10.08 2.79 10.88
N MET A 249 -9.13 2.89 9.96
CA MET A 249 -8.95 4.11 9.16
C MET A 249 -10.20 4.36 8.31
N SER A 250 -10.63 5.62 8.24
CA SER A 250 -11.74 6.01 7.37
C SER A 250 -11.37 5.86 5.89
N GLY A 251 -12.35 5.59 5.04
CA GLY A 251 -12.16 5.49 3.59
C GLY A 251 -11.48 6.72 2.98
N ALA A 252 -11.68 7.91 3.55
CA ALA A 252 -11.01 9.15 3.13
C ALA A 252 -9.48 9.13 3.35
N ALA A 253 -9.02 8.52 4.45
CA ALA A 253 -7.59 8.41 4.72
C ALA A 253 -6.92 7.37 3.80
N LEU A 254 -7.65 6.33 3.42
CA LEU A 254 -7.29 5.36 2.37
C LEU A 254 -7.14 6.02 0.99
N LEU A 255 -8.07 6.93 0.65
CA LEU A 255 -8.02 7.70 -0.61
C LEU A 255 -6.81 8.62 -0.67
N GLN A 256 -6.49 9.31 0.42
CA GLN A 256 -5.35 10.22 0.48
C GLN A 256 -4.03 9.47 0.39
N GLU A 257 -3.89 8.34 1.10
CA GLU A 257 -2.71 7.49 1.03
C GLU A 257 -2.52 6.92 -0.39
N PHE A 258 -3.60 6.48 -1.05
CA PHE A 258 -3.54 6.00 -2.44
C PHE A 258 -3.27 7.11 -3.46
N ALA A 259 -3.84 8.32 -3.29
CA ALA A 259 -3.57 9.46 -4.15
C ALA A 259 -2.11 9.92 -4.03
N GLU A 260 -1.55 9.94 -2.82
CA GLU A 260 -0.13 10.24 -2.59
C GLU A 260 0.77 9.18 -3.23
N VAL A 261 0.36 7.92 -3.17
CA VAL A 261 1.02 6.81 -3.85
C VAL A 261 1.01 6.98 -5.37
N VAL A 262 -0.15 7.34 -5.92
CA VAL A 262 -0.35 7.51 -7.36
C VAL A 262 0.40 8.73 -7.88
N LEU A 263 0.44 9.82 -7.11
CA LEU A 263 1.27 10.99 -7.38
C LEU A 263 2.77 10.66 -7.29
N ALA A 264 3.18 9.81 -6.35
CA ALA A 264 4.55 9.31 -6.29
C ALA A 264 4.93 8.44 -7.49
N MET A 265 3.96 7.72 -8.09
CA MET A 265 4.16 6.97 -9.35
C MET A 265 4.34 7.90 -10.57
N ALA A 266 3.70 9.07 -10.58
CA ALA A 266 3.82 10.06 -11.66
C ALA A 266 5.10 10.91 -11.58
N GLY A 267 5.72 10.99 -10.39
CA GLY A 267 6.82 11.92 -10.08
C GLY A 267 8.22 11.31 -10.05
N GLY A 268 8.46 10.14 -10.66
CA GLY A 268 9.72 9.38 -10.62
C GLY A 268 10.94 10.02 -11.32
N GLY A 269 11.12 11.33 -11.22
CA GLY A 269 12.33 12.07 -11.56
C GLY A 269 12.65 13.09 -10.47
N SER A 270 13.92 13.50 -10.35
CA SER A 270 14.45 14.36 -9.27
C SER A 270 13.68 15.67 -9.00
N ALA A 271 12.79 16.08 -9.90
CA ALA A 271 11.84 17.19 -9.73
C ALA A 271 10.77 16.95 -8.64
N GLY A 272 10.35 15.70 -8.39
CA GLY A 272 9.28 15.39 -7.43
C GLY A 272 9.67 15.63 -5.96
N ALA A 273 10.94 15.42 -5.61
CA ALA A 273 11.44 15.65 -4.26
C ALA A 273 11.48 17.15 -3.90
N ASN A 274 11.74 18.02 -4.88
CA ASN A 274 11.71 19.47 -4.68
C ASN A 274 10.27 19.99 -4.63
N ALA A 275 9.36 19.48 -5.47
CA ALA A 275 7.95 19.85 -5.44
C ALA A 275 7.27 19.49 -4.09
N SER A 276 7.58 18.32 -3.52
CA SER A 276 7.05 17.92 -2.20
C SER A 276 7.62 18.78 -1.06
N ARG A 277 8.89 19.19 -1.17
CA ARG A 277 9.55 20.06 -0.18
C ARG A 277 9.03 21.50 -0.26
N ASP A 278 8.76 22.01 -1.46
CA ASP A 278 8.19 23.33 -1.69
C ASP A 278 6.70 23.38 -1.31
N ALA A 279 5.92 22.34 -1.60
CA ALA A 279 4.53 22.23 -1.13
C ALA A 279 4.43 22.23 0.41
N ARG A 280 5.33 21.50 1.09
CA ARG A 280 5.44 21.56 2.57
C ARG A 280 5.82 22.95 3.07
N ARG A 281 6.76 23.64 2.42
CA ARG A 281 7.13 25.03 2.76
C ARG A 281 5.98 26.02 2.56
N MET A 282 5.20 25.87 1.50
CA MET A 282 4.04 26.75 1.25
C MET A 282 2.91 26.52 2.26
N LEU A 283 2.67 25.27 2.67
CA LEU A 283 1.70 24.96 3.72
C LEU A 283 2.15 25.46 5.09
N GLN A 284 3.44 25.37 5.41
CA GLN A 284 4.00 25.91 6.64
C GLN A 284 3.95 27.46 6.65
N GLY A 285 4.26 28.10 5.53
CA GLY A 285 4.13 29.54 5.36
C GLY A 285 2.69 30.04 5.45
N GLY A 286 1.72 29.26 4.94
CA GLY A 286 0.29 29.54 5.07
C GLY A 286 -0.24 29.42 6.50
N ALA A 287 0.21 28.40 7.24
CA ALA A 287 -0.10 28.25 8.66
C ALA A 287 0.47 29.38 9.52
N ASP A 288 1.68 29.85 9.20
CA ASP A 288 2.31 31.00 9.89
C ASP A 288 1.68 32.35 9.50
N ALA A 289 1.12 32.46 8.29
CA ALA A 289 0.36 33.63 7.86
C ALA A 289 -1.03 33.67 8.54
N LEU A 290 -1.69 32.53 8.71
CA LEU A 290 -2.94 32.40 9.46
C LEU A 290 -2.75 32.67 10.96
N ARG A 291 -1.62 32.23 11.56
CA ARG A 291 -1.27 32.59 12.95
C ARG A 291 -0.98 34.07 13.14
N ARG A 292 -0.39 34.73 12.13
CA ARG A 292 -0.14 36.19 12.17
C ARG A 292 -1.40 37.02 11.87
N GLY A 293 -2.31 36.50 11.03
CA GLY A 293 -3.61 37.15 10.73
C GLY A 293 -4.61 37.14 11.88
N ALA A 294 -4.43 36.28 12.89
CA ALA A 294 -5.27 36.27 14.10
C ALA A 294 -4.85 37.32 15.16
N ALA A 295 -3.74 38.03 14.94
CA ALA A 295 -3.23 39.06 15.85
C ALA A 295 -2.96 40.37 15.08
N GLY A 296 -4.03 41.12 14.78
CA GLY A 296 -3.89 42.49 14.30
C GLY A 296 -4.93 42.90 13.26
N ARG A 297 -6.06 43.45 13.72
CA ARG A 297 -6.85 44.39 12.91
C ARG A 297 -6.36 45.79 13.26
N GLY A 298 -5.71 46.45 12.30
CA GLY A 298 -5.30 47.84 12.39
C GLY A 298 -4.83 48.32 11.01
N ASP A 299 -5.75 48.99 10.32
CA ASP A 299 -5.59 50.14 9.43
C ASP A 299 -4.55 50.22 8.27
N LEU A 300 -5.12 50.64 7.13
CA LEU A 300 -4.67 51.62 6.13
C LEU A 300 -3.75 51.23 4.95
N ASP A 301 -4.32 51.48 3.76
CA ASP A 301 -3.86 52.23 2.59
C ASP A 301 -2.57 51.90 1.80
N ALA A 302 -2.82 51.67 0.50
CA ALA A 302 -2.14 52.17 -0.71
C ALA A 302 -0.60 52.20 -0.81
N SER A 303 -0.04 51.41 -1.74
CA SER A 303 0.70 51.96 -2.89
C SER A 303 1.21 50.92 -3.89
N LYS A 304 1.27 51.39 -5.14
CA LYS A 304 1.80 50.76 -6.36
C LYS A 304 3.29 50.39 -6.24
N GLN A 305 3.70 49.31 -6.89
CA GLN A 305 4.81 49.29 -7.86
C GLN A 305 4.92 47.94 -8.57
N GLY A 306 5.07 47.97 -9.88
CA GLY A 306 5.28 46.79 -10.71
C GLY A 306 6.74 46.56 -11.06
N ALA A 307 7.08 45.33 -11.45
CA ALA A 307 8.00 45.05 -12.56
C ALA A 307 7.96 43.56 -12.92
N ARG A 308 8.10 43.36 -14.23
CA ARG A 308 8.07 42.15 -15.06
C ARG A 308 8.94 40.98 -14.59
N GLY A 309 8.47 39.77 -14.93
CA GLY A 309 9.32 38.69 -15.41
C GLY A 309 8.85 37.29 -15.03
N LYS A 310 7.90 36.69 -15.76
CA LYS A 310 7.65 35.23 -15.72
C LYS A 310 7.22 34.68 -17.08
N ALA A 311 8.19 34.06 -17.75
CA ALA A 311 7.94 32.87 -18.55
C ALA A 311 8.14 31.67 -17.61
N SER A 312 7.09 30.91 -17.36
CA SER A 312 7.12 29.47 -17.04
C SER A 312 5.67 29.03 -16.84
N ALA A 313 5.05 28.62 -17.94
CA ALA A 313 3.77 27.94 -17.93
C ALA A 313 4.00 26.48 -17.45
N ALA A 314 3.61 26.19 -16.22
CA ALA A 314 3.25 24.85 -15.77
C ALA A 314 2.28 25.00 -14.58
N MET A 315 1.16 24.30 -14.68
CA MET A 315 -0.10 24.50 -13.99
C MET A 315 -0.01 24.61 -12.46
N ALA A 316 -0.58 25.69 -11.92
CA ALA A 316 -1.10 25.73 -10.56
C ALA A 316 -2.59 25.32 -10.62
N LEU A 317 -2.97 24.31 -9.83
CA LEU A 317 -4.38 23.99 -9.60
C LEU A 317 -5.11 25.25 -9.15
N THR A 318 -6.20 25.58 -9.84
CA THR A 318 -7.00 26.76 -9.54
C THR A 318 -7.74 26.54 -8.22
N ALA A 319 -7.99 27.62 -7.46
CA ALA A 319 -8.68 27.54 -6.16
C ALA A 319 -10.04 26.81 -6.25
N LYS A 320 -10.69 26.81 -7.44
CA LYS A 320 -11.91 26.04 -7.70
C LYS A 320 -11.71 24.52 -7.64
N GLU A 321 -10.56 23.99 -8.06
CA GLU A 321 -10.27 22.55 -8.04
C GLU A 321 -9.97 22.04 -6.62
N VAL A 322 -9.39 22.90 -5.77
CA VAL A 322 -9.17 22.59 -4.34
C VAL A 322 -10.50 22.56 -3.58
N THR A 323 -11.44 23.46 -3.89
CA THR A 323 -12.79 23.46 -3.29
C THR A 323 -13.58 22.21 -3.70
N LEU A 324 -13.46 21.76 -4.96
CA LEU A 324 -14.15 20.57 -5.47
C LEU A 324 -13.65 19.27 -4.82
N LEU A 325 -12.36 19.18 -4.52
CA LEU A 325 -11.78 18.07 -3.75
C LEU A 325 -12.19 18.08 -2.27
N GLN A 326 -12.40 19.26 -1.68
CA GLN A 326 -12.89 19.38 -0.30
C GLN A 326 -14.38 19.02 -0.18
N GLU A 327 -15.21 19.37 -1.16
CA GLU A 327 -16.63 19.01 -1.18
C GLU A 327 -16.85 17.50 -1.40
N LEU A 328 -16.04 16.86 -2.25
CA LEU A 328 -16.06 15.40 -2.43
C LEU A 328 -15.62 14.62 -1.18
N ALA A 329 -14.73 15.19 -0.36
CA ALA A 329 -14.30 14.59 0.89
C ALA A 329 -15.35 14.68 2.01
N HIS A 330 -16.23 15.69 1.98
CA HIS A 330 -17.29 15.88 3.00
C HIS A 330 -18.63 15.27 2.60
N GLY A 331 -18.84 14.98 1.30
CA GLY A 331 -20.08 14.39 0.79
C GLY A 331 -20.30 12.92 1.14
N SER A 332 -19.29 12.20 1.65
CA SER A 332 -19.38 10.75 1.95
C SER A 332 -19.79 10.42 3.39
N ALA A 333 -20.22 11.41 4.19
CA ALA A 333 -20.69 11.24 5.56
C ALA A 333 -22.21 11.47 5.73
N ARG A 334 -23.00 11.15 4.70
CA ARG A 334 -24.45 11.01 4.78
C ARG A 334 -24.91 9.70 4.17
#